data_AF-A0A1Y0IF04-F1
#
_entry.id   AF-A0A1Y0IF04-F1
#
_cell.length_a   1.000
_cell.length_b   1.000
_cell.length_c   1.000
_cell.angle_alpha   90.00
_cell.angle_beta   90.00
_cell.angle_gamma   90.00
#
_symmetry.space_group_name_H-M   'P 1'
#
loop_
_entity.id
_entity.type
_entity.pdbx_description
1 polymer ?
#
loop_
_entity_poly.entity_id
_entity_poly.type
_entity_poly.pdbx_seq_one_letter_code
_entity_poly.pdbx_strand_id
1 'polypeptide(L)'
;MHYAVKSGAELEGASVMSGEIILVPALGTPLGATLLAGAGAVVLAGAALRMVEAWRDEKRRESQRLQAEEKRATQAWQTYQSQQQQISQVLMSERVQLQEQLQNLALLSREASESQCSPTDSITAQAEGFIQRADEARSEHFAILKSWIEALPDALFDDKDLPFQRLRKQWLQYCSRINSGELIDDLTLVTFKDTLQATLEAHERALVQRQEQLEGRLGRCERCLEQVLEYEYLVQQLAPESIQGYGKTLDTLKQKLLQALKQGEVSVGLLDLVQRQFDQIATQIDDLLQSRAVQTATLNRLQHHMEAQGYQLLQDEIATQSVWSIPGGERVIVQLHPDHRIATQVVHERAVYSKLALSADELAFLRQQEDRWCKDVQQVLKNMIKDGFQYAVQFERDVPEENISVVVVESVDELLAADELEQKSDPRALK
;
A
#
# COMPACT_ATOMS: atom_id res chain seq x y z
N MET A 1 7.65 -51.97 -1.66
CA MET A 1 7.32 -53.06 -0.70
C MET A 1 6.07 -53.74 -1.22
N HIS A 2 6.19 -54.99 -1.64
CA HIS A 2 5.09 -55.81 -2.13
C HIS A 2 4.26 -56.33 -0.95
N TYR A 3 2.94 -56.18 -1.02
CA TYR A 3 2.02 -57.09 -0.36
C TYR A 3 0.88 -57.47 -1.31
N ALA A 4 0.72 -58.78 -1.46
CA ALA A 4 -0.34 -59.43 -2.20
C ALA A 4 -1.60 -59.51 -1.33
N VAL A 5 -2.77 -59.25 -1.92
CA VAL A 5 -4.07 -59.54 -1.30
C VAL A 5 -4.64 -60.78 -1.98
N LYS A 6 -4.87 -61.81 -1.16
CA LYS A 6 -5.62 -63.02 -1.52
C LYS A 6 -7.10 -62.65 -1.67
N SER A 7 -7.69 -63.02 -2.79
CA SER A 7 -9.14 -63.06 -2.96
C SER A 7 -9.74 -64.22 -2.16
N GLY A 8 -10.84 -63.95 -1.46
CA GLY A 8 -11.67 -64.97 -0.83
C GLY A 8 -13.06 -64.44 -0.49
N ALA A 9 -14.03 -64.90 -1.29
CA ALA A 9 -15.46 -65.11 -1.00
C ALA A 9 -16.36 -63.94 -0.53
N GLU A 10 -17.31 -63.63 -1.41
CA GLU A 10 -18.75 -63.45 -1.15
C GLU A 10 -19.18 -62.79 0.16
N LEU A 11 -19.52 -61.50 0.06
CA LEU A 11 -20.56 -60.88 0.86
C LEU A 11 -21.41 -60.00 -0.08
N GLU A 12 -22.56 -60.51 -0.50
CA GLU A 12 -23.71 -59.65 -0.76
C GLU A 12 -24.13 -59.06 0.58
N GLY A 13 -23.65 -57.85 0.85
CA GLY A 13 -24.07 -57.03 1.95
C GLY A 13 -23.83 -55.60 1.52
N ALA A 14 -24.90 -54.85 1.29
CA ALA A 14 -24.80 -53.41 1.05
C ALA A 14 -24.04 -52.79 2.23
N SER A 15 -22.81 -52.33 2.01
CA SER A 15 -22.08 -51.52 2.98
C SER A 15 -22.73 -50.14 2.97
N VAL A 16 -23.28 -49.72 4.12
CA VAL A 16 -24.04 -48.49 4.26
C VAL A 16 -23.22 -47.46 5.03
N MET A 17 -23.16 -46.27 4.44
CA MET A 17 -22.08 -45.28 4.56
C MET A 17 -22.27 -44.32 5.74
N SER A 18 -21.16 -43.84 6.30
CA SER A 18 -21.05 -42.56 7.02
C SER A 18 -19.93 -41.76 6.36
N GLY A 19 -20.22 -40.54 5.91
CA GLY A 19 -19.44 -39.88 4.86
C GLY A 19 -18.89 -38.50 5.25
N GLU A 20 -17.58 -38.31 5.05
CA GLU A 20 -16.99 -36.97 4.94
C GLU A 20 -17.20 -36.48 3.49
N ILE A 21 -17.86 -35.33 3.33
CA ILE A 21 -18.04 -34.69 2.01
C ILE A 21 -17.06 -33.53 1.90
N ILE A 22 -16.18 -33.61 0.89
CA ILE A 22 -15.24 -32.54 0.56
C ILE A 22 -15.69 -31.84 -0.73
N LEU A 23 -16.01 -30.57 -0.59
CA LEU A 23 -16.35 -29.66 -1.68
C LEU A 23 -15.12 -28.87 -2.08
N VAL A 24 -14.80 -28.84 -3.37
CA VAL A 24 -13.61 -28.19 -3.91
C VAL A 24 -14.03 -27.16 -4.96
N PRO A 25 -13.37 -25.99 -5.04
CA PRO A 25 -13.64 -25.03 -6.10
C PRO A 25 -13.48 -25.71 -7.47
N ALA A 26 -14.49 -25.58 -8.35
CA ALA A 26 -14.54 -26.27 -9.64
C ALA A 26 -13.46 -25.82 -10.63
N LEU A 27 -12.80 -24.68 -10.35
CA LEU A 27 -11.65 -24.20 -11.09
C LEU A 27 -10.38 -24.88 -10.56
N GLY A 28 -10.18 -26.13 -10.99
CA GLY A 28 -9.00 -26.93 -10.68
C GLY A 28 -7.71 -26.33 -11.26
N THR A 29 -7.10 -25.40 -10.54
CA THR A 29 -5.66 -25.18 -10.60
C THR A 29 -5.15 -25.02 -9.18
N PRO A 30 -4.09 -25.75 -8.77
CA PRO A 30 -3.45 -25.50 -7.49
C PRO A 30 -3.01 -24.04 -7.49
N LEU A 31 -3.52 -23.26 -6.52
CA LEU A 31 -3.17 -21.86 -6.25
C LEU A 31 -1.66 -21.61 -6.02
N GLY A 32 -0.80 -22.63 -6.13
CA GLY A 32 0.58 -22.62 -5.68
C GLY A 32 1.68 -22.81 -6.73
N ALA A 33 1.43 -22.81 -8.05
CA ALA A 33 2.52 -23.13 -8.99
C ALA A 33 2.68 -22.27 -10.26
N THR A 34 1.76 -21.39 -10.64
CA THR A 34 1.98 -20.50 -11.82
C THR A 34 1.23 -19.18 -11.70
N LEU A 35 1.75 -18.28 -10.86
CA LEU A 35 1.36 -16.86 -10.83
C LEU A 35 2.61 -15.97 -10.88
N LEU A 36 3.43 -16.15 -11.92
CA LEU A 36 4.56 -15.23 -12.18
C LEU A 36 4.41 -14.41 -13.45
N ALA A 37 3.31 -14.50 -14.20
CA ALA A 37 3.02 -13.53 -15.26
C ALA A 37 1.54 -13.56 -15.65
N GLY A 38 0.78 -12.57 -15.19
CA GLY A 38 -0.52 -12.21 -15.78
C GLY A 38 -1.74 -12.87 -15.14
N ALA A 39 -2.51 -12.05 -14.40
CA ALA A 39 -3.97 -12.15 -14.31
C ALA A 39 -4.59 -13.55 -14.06
N GLY A 40 -4.11 -14.29 -13.06
CA GLY A 40 -4.82 -15.49 -12.59
C GLY A 40 -5.92 -15.11 -11.62
N ALA A 41 -6.98 -14.49 -12.15
CA ALA A 41 -8.24 -14.39 -11.45
C ALA A 41 -8.78 -15.81 -11.25
N VAL A 42 -8.94 -16.22 -9.99
CA VAL A 42 -10.01 -17.16 -9.66
C VAL A 42 -11.28 -16.49 -10.21
N VAL A 43 -11.85 -17.05 -11.28
CA VAL A 43 -13.05 -16.50 -11.93
C VAL A 43 -14.24 -16.77 -11.01
N LEU A 44 -14.31 -16.00 -9.92
CA LEU A 44 -15.55 -15.77 -9.20
C LEU A 44 -16.46 -15.02 -10.16
N ALA A 45 -17.71 -15.49 -10.33
CA ALA A 45 -18.65 -14.76 -11.16
C ALA A 45 -18.82 -13.32 -10.62
N GLY A 46 -19.16 -12.37 -11.49
CA GLY A 46 -19.05 -10.93 -11.19
C GLY A 46 -19.73 -10.43 -9.90
N ALA A 47 -20.68 -11.17 -9.31
CA ALA A 47 -21.28 -10.84 -8.02
C ALA A 47 -20.35 -11.10 -6.82
N ALA A 48 -19.67 -12.24 -6.77
CA ALA A 48 -18.73 -12.58 -5.71
C ALA A 48 -17.46 -11.72 -5.78
N LEU A 49 -17.00 -11.40 -7.00
CA LEU A 49 -15.86 -10.51 -7.23
C LEU A 49 -16.15 -9.08 -6.72
N ARG A 50 -17.36 -8.55 -6.97
CA ARG A 50 -17.78 -7.25 -6.43
C ARG A 50 -17.88 -7.21 -4.91
N MET A 51 -18.24 -8.31 -4.25
CA MET A 51 -18.29 -8.36 -2.79
C MET A 51 -16.88 -8.36 -2.18
N VAL A 52 -15.95 -9.08 -2.79
CA VAL A 52 -14.54 -9.08 -2.40
C VAL A 52 -13.92 -7.69 -2.61
N GLU A 53 -14.18 -7.06 -3.75
CA GLU A 53 -13.73 -5.69 -4.03
C GLU A 53 -14.32 -4.68 -3.05
N ALA A 54 -15.63 -4.72 -2.79
CA ALA A 54 -16.28 -3.81 -1.86
C ALA A 54 -15.75 -3.95 -0.42
N TRP A 55 -15.49 -5.18 0.02
CA TRP A 55 -14.89 -5.43 1.34
C TRP A 55 -13.46 -4.89 1.42
N ARG A 56 -12.64 -5.12 0.39
CA ARG A 56 -11.28 -4.60 0.30
C ARG A 56 -11.26 -3.07 0.31
N ASP A 57 -12.13 -2.45 -0.49
CA ASP A 57 -12.24 -1.00 -0.59
C ASP A 57 -12.68 -0.37 0.73
N GLU A 58 -13.63 -0.98 1.44
CA GLU A 58 -14.07 -0.49 2.74
C GLU A 58 -12.94 -0.53 3.77
N LYS A 59 -12.17 -1.62 3.81
CA LYS A 59 -11.01 -1.74 4.70
C LYS A 59 -9.89 -0.76 4.37
N ARG A 60 -9.68 -0.45 3.08
CA ARG A 60 -8.76 0.62 2.67
C ARG A 60 -9.23 1.99 3.14
N ARG A 61 -10.52 2.31 3.01
CA ARG A 61 -11.06 3.61 3.45
C ARG A 61 -10.97 3.80 4.96
N GLU A 62 -11.28 2.77 5.75
CA GLU A 62 -11.12 2.81 7.21
C GLU A 62 -9.67 3.05 7.61
N SER A 63 -8.73 2.35 6.95
CA SER A 63 -7.29 2.52 7.15
C SER A 63 -6.82 3.95 6.85
N GLN A 64 -7.21 4.49 5.70
CA GLN A 64 -6.83 5.84 5.27
C GLN A 64 -7.31 6.93 6.24
N ARG A 65 -8.51 6.79 6.81
CA ARG A 65 -9.05 7.77 7.78
C ARG A 65 -8.23 7.81 9.06
N LEU A 66 -7.97 6.67 9.68
CA LEU A 66 -7.23 6.58 10.93
C LEU A 66 -5.75 6.99 10.77
N GLN A 67 -5.18 6.76 9.58
CA GLN A 67 -3.82 7.20 9.28
C GLN A 67 -3.68 8.69 9.07
N ALA A 68 -4.68 9.34 8.48
CA ALA A 68 -4.70 10.79 8.41
C ALA A 68 -4.65 11.41 9.82
N GLU A 69 -5.20 10.72 10.81
CA GLU A 69 -5.16 11.11 12.22
C GLU A 69 -3.79 10.81 12.86
N GLU A 70 -3.23 9.62 12.67
CA GLU A 70 -1.89 9.28 13.19
C GLU A 70 -0.75 10.10 12.58
N LYS A 71 -0.82 10.41 11.29
CA LYS A 71 0.15 11.29 10.62
C LYS A 71 0.14 12.68 11.23
N ARG A 72 -1.04 13.23 11.52
CA ARG A 72 -1.17 14.53 12.21
C ARG A 72 -0.60 14.47 13.62
N ALA A 73 -0.70 13.32 14.29
CA ALA A 73 -0.18 13.11 15.63
C ALA A 73 1.35 12.91 15.66
N THR A 74 1.96 12.50 14.55
CA THR A 74 3.39 12.15 14.53
C THR A 74 4.27 13.41 14.49
N GLN A 75 4.98 13.71 15.59
CA GLN A 75 5.87 14.87 15.71
C GLN A 75 6.99 14.91 14.65
N ALA A 76 7.47 13.75 14.20
CA ALA A 76 8.48 13.67 13.15
C ALA A 76 7.97 14.22 11.82
N TRP A 77 6.67 14.06 11.53
CA TRP A 77 6.04 14.60 10.34
C TRP A 77 5.91 16.12 10.40
N GLN A 78 5.46 16.64 11.55
CA GLN A 78 5.37 18.09 11.76
C GLN A 78 6.74 18.78 11.67
N THR A 79 7.78 18.16 12.25
CA THR A 79 9.17 18.66 12.20
C THR A 79 9.71 18.65 10.77
N TYR A 80 9.40 17.61 10.00
CA TYR A 80 9.79 17.54 8.61
C TYR A 80 9.05 18.59 7.75
N GLN A 81 7.74 18.75 7.95
CA GLN A 81 6.94 19.73 7.22
C GLN A 81 7.41 21.16 7.48
N SER A 82 7.82 21.48 8.70
CA SER A 82 8.38 22.80 9.03
C SER A 82 9.75 23.02 8.38
N GLN A 83 10.64 22.01 8.38
CA GLN A 83 11.92 22.07 7.67
C GLN A 83 11.72 22.24 6.16
N GLN A 84 10.73 21.58 5.56
CA GLN A 84 10.39 21.76 4.15
C GLN A 84 9.85 23.14 3.83
N GLN A 85 8.97 23.67 4.67
CA GLN A 85 8.51 25.05 4.54
C GLN A 85 9.67 26.04 4.61
N GLN A 86 10.65 25.81 5.49
CA GLN A 86 11.85 26.64 5.56
C GLN A 86 12.70 26.56 4.29
N ILE A 87 12.99 25.35 3.79
CA ILE A 87 13.77 25.18 2.54
C ILE A 87 13.03 25.82 1.36
N SER A 88 11.72 25.59 1.25
CA SER A 88 10.89 26.20 0.20
C SER A 88 10.86 27.73 0.31
N GLN A 89 10.74 28.28 1.51
CA GLN A 89 10.80 29.72 1.74
C GLN A 89 12.16 30.32 1.34
N VAL A 90 13.26 29.64 1.66
CA VAL A 90 14.61 30.07 1.26
C VAL A 90 14.72 30.10 -0.26
N LEU A 91 14.35 29.02 -0.95
CA LEU A 91 14.38 28.95 -2.42
C LEU A 91 13.45 29.98 -3.08
N MET A 92 12.26 30.20 -2.52
CA MET A 92 11.33 31.23 -3.01
C MET A 92 11.91 32.63 -2.82
N SER A 93 12.53 32.91 -1.66
CA SER A 93 13.13 34.21 -1.39
C SER A 93 14.33 34.50 -2.31
N GLU A 94 15.17 33.50 -2.57
CA GLU A 94 16.27 33.59 -3.54
C GLU A 94 15.74 33.84 -4.96
N ARG A 95 14.65 33.14 -5.34
CA ARG A 95 14.00 33.36 -6.64
C ARG A 95 13.44 34.77 -6.76
N VAL A 96 12.73 35.27 -5.74
CA VAL A 96 12.17 36.63 -5.75
C VAL A 96 13.28 37.66 -5.87
N GLN A 97 14.38 37.50 -5.12
CA GLN A 97 15.55 38.39 -5.22
C GLN A 97 16.16 38.37 -6.62
N LEU A 98 16.31 37.20 -7.24
CA LEU A 98 16.81 37.07 -8.61
C LEU A 98 15.85 37.69 -9.65
N GLN A 99 14.54 37.53 -9.46
CA GLN A 99 13.54 38.13 -10.34
C GLN A 99 13.47 39.65 -10.20
N GLU A 100 13.56 40.19 -8.98
CA GLU A 100 13.70 41.63 -8.75
C GLU A 100 14.96 42.17 -9.40
N GLN A 101 16.07 41.44 -9.32
CA GLN A 101 17.30 41.79 -10.02
C GLN A 101 17.11 41.78 -11.54
N LEU A 102 16.55 40.72 -12.13
CA LEU A 102 16.26 40.66 -13.57
C LEU A 102 15.30 41.78 -14.02
N GLN A 103 14.29 42.15 -13.22
CA GLN A 103 13.40 43.26 -13.52
C GLN A 103 14.13 44.61 -13.45
N ASN A 104 14.96 44.83 -12.43
CA ASN A 104 15.79 46.04 -12.32
C ASN A 104 16.76 46.14 -13.51
N LEU A 105 17.36 45.02 -13.94
CA LEU A 105 18.18 44.94 -15.14
C LEU A 105 17.39 45.32 -16.40
N ALA A 106 16.17 44.81 -16.53
CA ALA A 106 15.28 45.12 -17.66
C ALA A 106 14.88 46.60 -17.69
N LEU A 107 14.54 47.19 -16.55
CA LEU A 107 14.19 48.63 -16.45
C LEU A 107 15.38 49.52 -16.81
N LEU A 108 16.55 49.26 -16.24
CA LEU A 108 17.78 50.01 -16.54
C LEU A 108 18.21 49.85 -18.01
N SER A 109 17.97 48.67 -18.61
CA SER A 109 18.22 48.47 -20.04
C SER A 109 17.30 49.28 -20.95
N ARG A 110 16.07 49.54 -20.50
CA ARG A 110 15.07 50.32 -21.23
C ARG A 110 15.34 51.82 -21.12
N GLU A 111 15.74 52.31 -19.96
CA GLU A 111 16.15 53.72 -19.74
C GLU A 111 17.40 54.09 -20.59
N ALA A 112 18.37 53.17 -20.68
CA ALA A 112 19.54 53.33 -21.55
C ALA A 112 19.17 53.36 -23.05
N SER A 113 18.15 52.59 -23.46
CA SER A 113 17.70 52.53 -24.86
C SER A 113 16.82 53.72 -25.25
N GLU A 114 15.98 54.23 -24.34
CA GLU A 114 15.13 55.41 -24.57
C GLU A 114 15.97 56.71 -24.64
N SER A 115 17.11 56.77 -23.93
CA SER A 115 18.06 57.89 -24.03
C SER A 115 18.82 57.96 -25.37
N GLN A 116 18.85 56.87 -26.16
CA GLN A 116 19.50 56.82 -27.48
C GLN A 116 18.58 57.19 -28.65
N CYS A 117 17.28 57.43 -28.44
CA CYS A 117 16.32 57.74 -29.50
C CYS A 117 15.86 59.21 -29.47
N SER A 118 16.72 60.10 -29.96
CA SER A 118 16.29 61.39 -30.51
C SER A 118 17.01 61.62 -31.85
N PRO A 119 16.39 61.24 -32.98
CA PRO A 119 16.90 61.60 -34.29
C PRO A 119 16.55 63.08 -34.49
N THR A 120 17.49 63.97 -34.21
CA THR A 120 17.36 65.35 -34.66
C THR A 120 18.24 65.55 -35.88
N ASP A 121 17.56 65.87 -36.98
CA ASP A 121 18.07 66.62 -38.11
C ASP A 121 19.14 67.63 -37.67
N SER A 122 20.41 67.39 -38.01
CA SER A 122 21.45 68.42 -38.13
C SER A 122 22.79 67.76 -38.48
N ILE A 123 22.92 67.36 -39.73
CA ILE A 123 24.21 67.03 -40.33
C ILE A 123 24.89 68.37 -40.62
N THR A 124 25.93 68.74 -39.84
CA THR A 124 27.18 69.38 -40.35
C THR A 124 28.17 69.94 -39.30
N ALA A 125 28.02 69.75 -37.98
CA ALA A 125 28.96 70.40 -37.02
C ALA A 125 29.58 69.55 -35.88
N GLN A 126 29.53 68.21 -35.88
CA GLN A 126 29.67 67.47 -34.61
C GLN A 126 30.79 66.40 -34.50
N ALA A 127 31.88 66.42 -35.26
CA ALA A 127 32.91 65.37 -35.13
C ALA A 127 33.57 65.30 -33.72
N GLU A 128 33.79 66.43 -33.05
CA GLU A 128 34.30 66.46 -31.66
C GLU A 128 33.21 66.15 -30.62
N GLY A 129 31.96 66.57 -30.88
CA GLY A 129 30.80 66.27 -30.03
C GLY A 129 30.36 64.79 -30.09
N PHE A 130 30.65 64.08 -31.18
CA PHE A 130 30.38 62.63 -31.30
C PHE A 130 31.31 61.80 -30.41
N ILE A 131 32.59 62.19 -30.28
CA ILE A 131 33.55 61.48 -29.41
C ILE A 131 33.19 61.71 -27.94
N GLN A 132 32.89 62.96 -27.55
CA GLN A 132 32.45 63.28 -26.19
C GLN A 132 31.14 62.57 -25.81
N ARG A 133 30.12 62.57 -26.69
CA ARG A 133 28.87 61.84 -26.44
C ARG A 133 29.06 60.32 -26.38
N ALA A 134 29.98 59.76 -27.17
CA ALA A 134 30.29 58.34 -27.14
C ALA A 134 31.09 57.93 -25.89
N ASP A 135 31.92 58.82 -25.34
CA ASP A 135 32.59 58.61 -24.04
C ASP A 135 31.60 58.76 -22.88
N GLU A 136 30.69 59.74 -22.92
CA GLU A 136 29.63 59.92 -21.93
C GLU A 136 28.69 58.70 -21.88
N ALA A 137 28.18 58.24 -23.04
CA ALA A 137 27.33 57.06 -23.12
C ALA A 137 28.04 55.77 -22.64
N ARG A 138 29.34 55.62 -22.92
CA ARG A 138 30.14 54.49 -22.40
C ARG A 138 30.34 54.57 -20.88
N SER A 139 30.54 55.77 -20.35
CA SER A 139 30.65 55.98 -18.90
C SER A 139 29.34 55.65 -18.18
N GLU A 140 28.20 55.98 -18.79
CA GLU A 140 26.87 55.61 -18.31
C GLU A 140 26.63 54.09 -18.38
N HIS A 141 26.91 53.45 -19.51
CA HIS A 141 26.83 51.98 -19.64
C HIS A 141 27.70 51.25 -18.61
N PHE A 142 28.90 51.76 -18.36
CA PHE A 142 29.80 51.19 -17.37
C PHE A 142 29.30 51.42 -15.93
N ALA A 143 28.77 52.60 -15.61
CA ALA A 143 28.16 52.89 -14.30
C ALA A 143 26.94 51.99 -14.03
N ILE A 144 26.12 51.76 -15.05
CA ILE A 144 24.97 50.85 -15.00
C ILE A 144 25.46 49.42 -14.70
N LEU A 145 26.39 48.89 -15.51
CA LEU A 145 26.99 47.56 -15.29
C LEU A 145 27.66 47.39 -13.92
N LYS A 146 28.28 48.46 -13.41
CA LYS A 146 28.88 48.48 -12.07
C LYS A 146 27.83 48.32 -10.98
N SER A 147 26.77 49.11 -11.05
CA SER A 147 25.66 49.01 -10.09
C SER A 147 25.00 47.62 -10.13
N TRP A 148 24.93 46.99 -11.31
CA TRP A 148 24.38 45.64 -11.46
C TRP A 148 25.22 44.60 -10.73
N ILE A 149 26.54 44.64 -10.90
CA ILE A 149 27.43 43.66 -10.26
C ILE A 149 27.54 43.89 -8.76
N GLU A 150 27.52 45.14 -8.30
CA GLU A 150 27.52 45.49 -6.88
C GLU A 150 26.19 45.13 -6.19
N ALA A 151 25.09 45.06 -6.94
CA ALA A 151 23.78 44.65 -6.42
C ALA A 151 23.60 43.12 -6.32
N LEU A 152 24.48 42.31 -6.92
CA LEU A 152 24.38 40.85 -6.85
C LEU A 152 24.79 40.33 -5.47
N PRO A 153 24.11 39.31 -4.90
CA PRO A 153 24.46 38.77 -3.59
C PRO A 153 25.81 38.06 -3.65
N ASP A 154 26.64 38.25 -2.63
CA ASP A 154 27.97 37.61 -2.55
C ASP A 154 27.89 36.06 -2.65
N ALA A 155 26.79 35.48 -2.17
CA ALA A 155 26.51 34.04 -2.21
C ALA A 155 26.54 33.44 -3.64
N LEU A 156 26.15 34.22 -4.67
CA LEU A 156 26.20 33.74 -6.07
C LEU A 156 27.64 33.59 -6.57
N PHE A 157 28.60 34.30 -5.98
CA PHE A 157 30.01 34.25 -6.37
C PHE A 157 30.79 33.15 -5.62
N ASP A 158 30.27 32.65 -4.51
CA ASP A 158 30.89 31.60 -3.72
C ASP A 158 30.60 30.19 -4.26
N ASP A 159 29.54 30.04 -5.07
CA ASP A 159 29.19 28.77 -5.68
C ASP A 159 30.17 28.39 -6.81
N LYS A 160 30.91 27.31 -6.61
CA LYS A 160 32.01 26.87 -7.49
C LYS A 160 31.53 26.34 -8.84
N ASP A 161 30.27 25.90 -8.89
CA ASP A 161 29.70 25.27 -10.08
C ASP A 161 29.11 26.29 -11.06
N LEU A 162 29.03 27.57 -10.66
CA LEU A 162 28.42 28.63 -11.48
C LEU A 162 29.44 29.50 -12.24
N PRO A 163 29.06 30.06 -13.40
CA PRO A 163 29.95 30.94 -14.18
C PRO A 163 30.25 32.29 -13.50
N PHE A 164 29.58 32.62 -12.39
CA PHE A 164 29.66 33.93 -11.74
C PHE A 164 31.07 34.30 -11.26
N GLN A 165 31.91 33.32 -10.87
CA GLN A 165 33.32 33.59 -10.55
C GLN A 165 34.12 34.07 -11.76
N ARG A 166 33.82 33.55 -12.95
CA ARG A 166 34.47 33.98 -14.20
C ARG A 166 34.00 35.37 -14.59
N LEU A 167 32.69 35.63 -14.47
CA LEU A 167 32.10 36.96 -14.71
C LEU A 167 32.66 38.03 -13.77
N ARG A 168 32.84 37.71 -12.48
CA ARG A 168 33.46 38.62 -11.50
C ARG A 168 34.91 38.93 -11.84
N LYS A 169 35.69 37.93 -12.27
CA LYS A 169 37.08 38.13 -12.72
C LYS A 169 37.15 39.01 -13.97
N GLN A 170 36.29 38.77 -14.95
CA GLN A 170 36.18 39.60 -16.16
C GLN A 170 35.80 41.04 -15.83
N TRP A 171 34.84 41.24 -14.92
CA TRP A 171 34.46 42.55 -14.42
C TRP A 171 35.63 43.29 -13.75
N LEU A 172 36.35 42.64 -12.84
CA LEU A 172 37.52 43.22 -12.19
C LEU A 172 38.62 43.61 -13.21
N GLN A 173 38.79 42.82 -14.27
CA GLN A 173 39.69 43.15 -15.37
C GLN A 173 39.22 44.43 -16.09
N TYR A 174 37.93 44.55 -16.42
CA TYR A 174 37.39 45.77 -17.03
C TYR A 174 37.54 47.00 -16.14
N CYS A 175 37.28 46.88 -14.84
CA CYS A 175 37.54 47.93 -13.86
C CYS A 175 39.02 48.36 -13.85
N SER A 176 39.95 47.40 -13.88
CA SER A 176 41.38 47.70 -13.88
C SER A 176 41.84 48.42 -15.17
N ARG A 177 41.31 48.03 -16.33
CA ARG A 177 41.63 48.63 -17.64
C ARG A 177 41.12 50.06 -17.74
N ILE A 178 39.88 50.31 -17.31
CA ILE A 178 39.30 51.66 -17.27
C ILE A 178 40.07 52.57 -16.30
N ASN A 179 40.42 52.07 -15.10
CA ASN A 179 41.23 52.84 -14.16
C ASN A 179 42.65 53.16 -14.68
N SER A 180 43.17 52.35 -15.62
CA SER A 180 44.44 52.62 -16.30
C SER A 180 44.33 53.55 -17.53
N GLY A 181 43.12 54.04 -17.83
CA GLY A 181 42.85 54.95 -18.95
C GLY A 181 42.66 54.24 -20.30
N GLU A 182 42.50 52.92 -20.32
CA GLU A 182 42.28 52.15 -21.54
C GLU A 182 40.79 52.17 -21.94
N LEU A 183 40.51 52.47 -23.22
CA LEU A 183 39.14 52.50 -23.75
C LEU A 183 38.64 51.07 -24.01
N ILE A 184 37.51 50.73 -23.40
CA ILE A 184 36.79 49.48 -23.68
C ILE A 184 35.77 49.74 -24.78
N ASP A 185 35.67 48.81 -25.73
CA ASP A 185 34.70 48.86 -26.82
C ASP A 185 33.26 48.62 -26.30
N ASP A 186 32.30 49.39 -26.81
CA ASP A 186 30.90 49.34 -26.36
C ASP A 186 30.27 47.97 -26.66
N LEU A 187 30.67 47.35 -27.77
CA LEU A 187 30.27 45.97 -28.10
C LEU A 187 30.68 44.98 -27.00
N THR A 188 31.83 45.19 -26.35
CA THR A 188 32.34 44.34 -25.26
C THR A 188 31.51 44.51 -23.99
N LEU A 189 31.07 45.75 -23.70
CA LEU A 189 30.20 46.03 -22.56
C LEU A 189 28.80 45.44 -22.78
N VAL A 190 28.24 45.56 -23.98
CA VAL A 190 26.96 44.96 -24.36
C VAL A 190 27.01 43.43 -24.29
N THR A 191 28.02 42.79 -24.88
CA THR A 191 28.16 41.32 -24.79
C THR A 191 28.36 40.82 -23.36
N PHE A 192 29.07 41.58 -22.52
CA PHE A 192 29.20 41.23 -21.11
C PHE A 192 27.84 41.30 -20.38
N LYS A 193 27.05 42.35 -20.62
CA LYS A 193 25.67 42.47 -20.13
C LYS A 193 24.81 41.28 -20.56
N ASP A 194 24.83 40.94 -21.85
CA ASP A 194 24.02 39.82 -22.38
C ASP A 194 24.44 38.49 -21.75
N THR A 195 25.75 38.30 -21.54
CA THR A 195 26.29 37.10 -20.88
C THR A 195 25.87 37.03 -19.40
N LEU A 196 25.89 38.16 -18.69
CA LEU A 196 25.45 38.25 -17.29
C LEU A 196 23.96 37.91 -17.18
N GLN A 197 23.13 38.51 -18.03
CA GLN A 197 21.70 38.26 -18.07
C GLN A 197 21.39 36.79 -18.40
N ALA A 198 22.00 36.24 -19.44
CA ALA A 198 21.84 34.82 -19.80
C ALA A 198 22.27 33.88 -18.67
N THR A 199 23.29 34.23 -17.91
CA THR A 199 23.77 33.45 -16.76
C THR A 199 22.78 33.51 -15.59
N LEU A 200 22.21 34.68 -15.29
CA LEU A 200 21.17 34.84 -14.26
C LEU A 200 19.90 34.07 -14.62
N GLU A 201 19.43 34.18 -15.88
CA GLU A 201 18.26 33.44 -16.36
C GLU A 201 18.49 31.92 -16.35
N ALA A 202 19.70 31.45 -16.67
CA ALA A 202 20.06 30.04 -16.59
C ALA A 202 20.07 29.55 -15.13
N HIS A 203 20.55 30.37 -14.20
CA HIS A 203 20.55 30.05 -12.78
C HIS A 203 19.14 30.03 -12.19
N GLU A 204 18.28 31.00 -12.52
CA GLU A 204 16.87 30.99 -12.12
C GLU A 204 16.18 29.70 -12.60
N ARG A 205 16.38 29.33 -13.88
CA ARG A 205 15.86 28.07 -14.44
C ARG A 205 16.38 26.85 -13.69
N ALA A 206 17.66 26.82 -13.32
CA ALA A 206 18.25 25.74 -12.55
C ALA A 206 17.65 25.64 -11.14
N LEU A 207 17.40 26.77 -10.47
CA LEU A 207 16.73 26.81 -9.17
C LEU A 207 15.30 26.28 -9.25
N VAL A 208 14.53 26.71 -10.27
CA VAL A 208 13.17 26.20 -10.50
C VAL A 208 13.19 24.68 -10.72
N GLN A 209 14.08 24.18 -11.59
CA GLN A 209 14.22 22.74 -11.81
C GLN A 209 14.62 21.98 -10.55
N ARG A 210 15.52 22.55 -9.73
CA ARG A 210 15.93 21.94 -8.45
C ARG A 210 14.77 21.89 -7.47
N GLN A 211 13.97 22.96 -7.38
CA GLN A 211 12.77 23.00 -6.56
C GLN A 211 11.76 21.93 -7.01
N GLU A 212 11.42 21.88 -8.30
CA GLU A 212 10.50 20.88 -8.86
C GLU A 212 11.00 19.45 -8.62
N GLN A 213 12.31 19.20 -8.77
CA GLN A 213 12.90 17.89 -8.49
C GLN A 213 12.82 17.52 -7.02
N LEU A 214 13.06 18.45 -6.11
CA LEU A 214 12.90 18.23 -4.67
C LEU A 214 11.45 17.94 -4.34
N GLU A 215 10.52 18.80 -4.74
CA GLU A 215 9.07 18.63 -4.54
C GLU A 215 8.59 17.28 -5.11
N GLY A 216 9.04 16.90 -6.31
CA GLY A 216 8.73 15.63 -6.93
C GLY A 216 9.28 14.41 -6.15
N ARG A 217 10.51 14.48 -5.65
CA ARG A 217 11.11 13.41 -4.83
C ARG A 217 10.38 13.27 -3.49
N LEU A 218 10.07 14.39 -2.86
CA LEU A 218 9.36 14.41 -1.59
C LEU A 218 7.95 13.87 -1.77
N GLY A 219 7.19 14.35 -2.76
CA GLY A 219 5.86 13.83 -3.05
C GLY A 219 5.85 12.34 -3.41
N ARG A 220 6.95 11.77 -3.91
CA ARG A 220 7.11 10.30 -4.06
C ARG A 220 7.38 9.62 -2.72
N CYS A 221 8.26 10.18 -1.89
CA CYS A 221 8.54 9.68 -0.54
C CYS A 221 7.29 9.66 0.34
N GLU A 222 6.50 10.74 0.29
CA GLU A 222 5.25 10.87 1.03
C GLU A 222 4.26 9.81 0.59
N ARG A 223 4.02 9.67 -0.72
CA ARG A 223 3.15 8.62 -1.28
C ARG A 223 3.59 7.22 -0.85
N CYS A 224 4.88 6.92 -0.91
CA CYS A 224 5.41 5.63 -0.47
C CYS A 224 5.19 5.41 1.03
N LEU A 225 5.35 6.44 1.85
CA LEU A 225 5.09 6.35 3.29
C LEU A 225 3.61 6.12 3.60
N GLU A 226 2.67 6.79 2.89
CA GLU A 226 1.24 6.52 3.09
C GLU A 226 0.88 5.09 2.71
N GLN A 227 1.44 4.59 1.60
CA GLN A 227 1.25 3.21 1.19
C GLN A 227 1.80 2.22 2.23
N VAL A 228 3.01 2.43 2.76
CA VAL A 228 3.59 1.58 3.80
C VAL A 228 2.71 1.57 5.06
N LEU A 229 2.24 2.75 5.49
CA LEU A 229 1.35 2.85 6.63
C LEU A 229 0.03 2.12 6.36
N GLU A 230 -0.61 2.31 5.19
CA GLU A 230 -1.85 1.63 4.78
C GLU A 230 -1.74 0.11 5.00
N TYR A 231 -0.66 -0.48 4.49
CA TYR A 231 -0.43 -1.91 4.63
C TYR A 231 -0.06 -2.35 6.05
N GLU A 232 0.64 -1.51 6.82
CA GLU A 232 0.93 -1.80 8.24
C GLU A 232 -0.37 -1.95 9.04
N TYR A 233 -1.34 -1.08 8.78
CA TYR A 233 -2.65 -1.15 9.42
C TYR A 233 -3.48 -2.35 8.94
N LEU A 234 -3.50 -2.62 7.64
CA LEU A 234 -4.19 -3.80 7.09
C LEU A 234 -3.64 -5.08 7.73
N VAL A 235 -2.33 -5.17 7.92
CA VAL A 235 -1.66 -6.27 8.63
C VAL A 235 -2.11 -6.35 10.09
N GLN A 236 -2.23 -5.24 10.80
CA GLN A 236 -2.68 -5.25 12.20
C GLN A 236 -4.13 -5.73 12.36
N GLN A 237 -5.02 -5.40 11.41
CA GLN A 237 -6.40 -5.91 11.43
C GLN A 237 -6.47 -7.41 11.09
N LEU A 238 -5.51 -7.91 10.31
CA LEU A 238 -5.42 -9.32 10.00
C LEU A 238 -4.76 -10.04 11.20
N ALA A 239 -5.59 -10.57 12.09
CA ALA A 239 -5.19 -11.33 13.29
C ALA A 239 -4.31 -12.63 13.16
N PRO A 240 -3.90 -13.18 12.00
CA PRO A 240 -3.05 -14.38 11.99
C PRO A 240 -1.60 -14.13 12.42
N GLU A 241 -1.04 -15.08 13.18
CA GLU A 241 0.38 -15.16 13.53
C GLU A 241 1.31 -15.15 12.31
N SER A 242 0.84 -15.63 11.16
CA SER A 242 1.59 -15.68 9.90
C SER A 242 1.93 -14.30 9.32
N ILE A 243 1.26 -13.23 9.77
CA ILE A 243 1.40 -11.88 9.20
C ILE A 243 2.32 -10.99 10.06
N GLN A 244 2.71 -11.45 11.25
CA GLN A 244 3.62 -10.70 12.14
C GLN A 244 4.99 -10.40 11.50
N GLY A 245 5.46 -11.24 10.58
CA GLY A 245 6.70 -11.02 9.82
C GLY A 245 6.63 -9.82 8.86
N TYR A 246 5.47 -9.60 8.23
CA TYR A 246 5.27 -8.47 7.33
C TYR A 246 5.21 -7.15 8.08
N GLY A 247 4.58 -7.13 9.26
CA GLY A 247 4.53 -5.95 10.12
C GLY A 247 5.93 -5.40 10.47
N LYS A 248 6.87 -6.28 10.86
CA LYS A 248 8.27 -5.88 11.12
C LYS A 248 8.98 -5.32 9.90
N THR A 249 8.71 -5.91 8.73
CA THR A 249 9.34 -5.48 7.47
C THR A 249 8.80 -4.12 7.04
N LEU A 250 7.49 -3.89 7.16
CA LEU A 250 6.87 -2.59 6.92
C LEU A 250 7.35 -1.52 7.91
N ASP A 251 7.50 -1.85 9.20
CA ASP A 251 8.07 -0.92 10.18
C ASP A 251 9.53 -0.55 9.83
N THR A 252 10.32 -1.52 9.34
CA THR A 252 11.68 -1.24 8.86
C THR A 252 11.69 -0.30 7.66
N LEU A 253 10.77 -0.47 6.70
CA LEU A 253 10.63 0.44 5.55
C LEU A 253 10.19 1.83 6.00
N LYS A 254 9.23 1.92 6.93
CA LYS A 254 8.79 3.17 7.55
C LYS A 254 9.95 3.90 8.22
N GLN A 255 10.74 3.20 9.04
CA GLN A 255 11.90 3.78 9.71
C GLN A 255 12.96 4.29 8.72
N LYS A 256 13.23 3.55 7.64
CA LYS A 256 14.16 3.99 6.58
C LYS A 256 13.67 5.26 5.88
N LEU A 257 12.38 5.34 5.55
CA LEU A 257 11.78 6.54 4.95
C LEU A 257 11.84 7.74 5.92
N LEU A 258 11.46 7.54 7.18
CA LEU A 258 11.52 8.58 8.21
C LEU A 258 12.96 9.05 8.47
N GLN A 259 13.94 8.14 8.43
CA GLN A 259 15.35 8.50 8.57
C GLN A 259 15.85 9.32 7.38
N ALA A 260 15.49 8.95 6.15
CA ALA A 260 15.82 9.72 4.95
C ALA A 260 15.21 11.13 4.98
N LEU A 261 13.97 11.23 5.47
CA LEU A 261 13.29 12.51 5.66
C LEU A 261 13.99 13.37 6.72
N LYS A 262 14.42 12.80 7.84
CA LYS A 262 15.18 13.51 8.89
C LYS A 262 16.55 14.01 8.42
N GLN A 263 17.19 13.27 7.51
CA GLN A 263 18.50 13.63 6.97
C GLN A 263 18.42 14.66 5.84
N GLY A 264 17.22 14.95 5.31
CA GLY A 264 17.02 15.90 4.22
C GLY A 264 17.51 15.42 2.85
N GLU A 265 18.08 14.22 2.76
CA GLU A 265 18.64 13.64 1.54
C GLU A 265 17.80 12.45 1.07
N VAL A 266 16.69 12.76 0.40
CA VAL A 266 15.88 11.73 -0.27
C VAL A 266 16.51 11.42 -1.64
N SER A 267 17.37 10.40 -1.67
CA SER A 267 17.97 9.92 -2.92
C SER A 267 16.97 9.12 -3.76
N VAL A 268 17.04 9.26 -5.08
CA VAL A 268 16.17 8.52 -6.02
C VAL A 268 16.38 7.01 -5.88
N GLY A 269 17.63 6.57 -5.70
CA GLY A 269 17.96 5.15 -5.54
C GLY A 269 17.38 4.52 -4.27
N LEU A 270 17.32 5.28 -3.16
CA LEU A 270 16.67 4.80 -1.94
C LEU A 270 15.16 4.64 -2.15
N LEU A 271 14.50 5.63 -2.77
CA LEU A 271 13.06 5.56 -3.05
C LEU A 271 12.73 4.37 -3.95
N ASP A 272 13.50 4.14 -5.02
CA ASP A 272 13.27 3.02 -5.92
C ASP A 272 13.47 1.66 -5.22
N LEU A 273 14.46 1.56 -4.32
CA LEU A 273 14.70 0.36 -3.53
C LEU A 273 13.56 0.09 -2.53
N VAL A 274 13.11 1.13 -1.81
CA VAL A 274 12.00 1.02 -0.87
C VAL A 274 10.71 0.67 -1.61
N GLN A 275 10.43 1.30 -2.74
CA GLN A 275 9.24 1.00 -3.54
C GLN A 275 9.23 -0.46 -4.02
N ARG A 276 10.35 -0.98 -4.52
CA ARG A 276 10.43 -2.39 -4.95
C ARG A 276 10.21 -3.37 -3.79
N GLN A 277 10.78 -3.08 -2.61
CA GLN A 277 10.56 -3.90 -1.43
C GLN A 277 9.10 -3.83 -0.97
N PHE A 278 8.52 -2.63 -1.00
CA PHE A 278 7.11 -2.42 -0.71
C PHE A 278 6.19 -3.17 -1.68
N ASP A 279 6.39 -3.05 -2.99
CA ASP A 279 5.53 -3.69 -4.00
C ASP A 279 5.50 -5.23 -3.85
N GLN A 280 6.63 -5.84 -3.50
CA GLN A 280 6.72 -7.28 -3.21
C GLN A 280 5.87 -7.67 -2.00
N ILE A 281 5.99 -6.93 -0.90
CA ILE A 281 5.24 -7.17 0.34
C ILE A 281 3.75 -6.85 0.13
N ALA A 282 3.45 -5.78 -0.58
CA ALA A 282 2.09 -5.36 -0.89
C ALA A 282 1.36 -6.44 -1.69
N THR A 283 2.01 -7.04 -2.69
CA THR A 283 1.44 -8.16 -3.46
C THR A 283 1.11 -9.35 -2.54
N GLN A 284 2.02 -9.72 -1.65
CA GLN A 284 1.80 -10.83 -0.70
C GLN A 284 0.66 -10.54 0.29
N ILE A 285 0.56 -9.31 0.78
CA ILE A 285 -0.53 -8.91 1.69
C ILE A 285 -1.86 -8.84 0.93
N ASP A 286 -1.87 -8.32 -0.29
CA ASP A 286 -3.07 -8.30 -1.15
C ASP A 286 -3.58 -9.72 -1.44
N ASP A 287 -2.68 -10.67 -1.71
CA ASP A 287 -3.05 -12.08 -1.93
C ASP A 287 -3.68 -12.69 -0.66
N LEU A 288 -3.13 -12.39 0.52
CA LEU A 288 -3.69 -12.82 1.80
C LEU A 288 -5.06 -12.17 2.09
N LEU A 289 -5.19 -10.88 1.83
CA LEU A 289 -6.45 -10.14 1.96
C LEU A 289 -7.52 -10.72 1.03
N GLN A 290 -7.15 -11.00 -0.22
CA GLN A 290 -8.03 -11.60 -1.21
C GLN A 290 -8.46 -13.00 -0.76
N SER A 291 -7.52 -13.85 -0.35
CA SER A 291 -7.84 -15.20 0.15
C SER A 291 -8.82 -15.13 1.33
N ARG A 292 -8.57 -14.25 2.30
CA ARG A 292 -9.48 -14.07 3.44
C ARG A 292 -10.85 -13.54 3.03
N ALA A 293 -10.91 -12.56 2.13
CA ALA A 293 -12.17 -12.02 1.63
C ALA A 293 -13.00 -13.10 0.93
N VAL A 294 -12.36 -13.97 0.15
CA VAL A 294 -13.00 -15.13 -0.48
C VAL A 294 -13.52 -16.10 0.59
N GLN A 295 -12.72 -16.41 1.61
CA GLN A 295 -13.15 -17.29 2.70
C GLN A 295 -14.37 -16.74 3.43
N THR A 296 -14.32 -15.46 3.84
CA THR A 296 -15.44 -14.80 4.51
C THR A 296 -16.69 -14.73 3.62
N ALA A 297 -16.54 -14.41 2.34
CA ALA A 297 -17.66 -14.38 1.40
C ALA A 297 -18.29 -15.77 1.21
N THR A 298 -17.46 -16.81 1.07
CA THR A 298 -17.93 -18.21 0.98
C THR A 298 -18.67 -18.62 2.25
N LEU A 299 -18.12 -18.35 3.43
CA LEU A 299 -18.76 -18.69 4.71
C LEU A 299 -20.09 -17.99 4.87
N ASN A 300 -20.13 -16.68 4.66
CA ASN A 300 -21.38 -15.90 4.76
C ASN A 300 -22.47 -16.41 3.82
N ARG A 301 -22.07 -16.84 2.61
CA ARG A 301 -23.01 -17.38 1.62
C ARG A 301 -23.47 -18.78 1.95
N LEU A 302 -22.55 -19.63 2.42
CA LEU A 302 -22.87 -20.96 2.89
C LEU A 302 -23.85 -20.88 4.07
N GLN A 303 -23.55 -20.04 5.07
CA GLN A 303 -24.43 -19.74 6.19
C GLN A 303 -25.82 -19.30 5.73
N HIS A 304 -25.90 -18.31 4.84
CA HIS A 304 -27.17 -17.82 4.32
C HIS A 304 -28.02 -18.94 3.69
N HIS A 305 -27.40 -19.82 2.90
CA HIS A 305 -28.10 -20.92 2.25
C HIS A 305 -28.46 -22.05 3.22
N MET A 306 -27.63 -22.31 4.23
CA MET A 306 -27.93 -23.29 5.28
C MET A 306 -29.11 -22.82 6.15
N GLU A 307 -29.11 -21.56 6.57
CA GLU A 307 -30.24 -20.94 7.30
C GLU A 307 -31.53 -20.99 6.47
N ALA A 308 -31.45 -20.77 5.15
CA ALA A 308 -32.60 -20.88 4.25
C ALA A 308 -33.15 -22.31 4.13
N GLN A 309 -32.35 -23.35 4.40
CA GLN A 309 -32.80 -24.74 4.51
C GLN A 309 -33.30 -25.11 5.93
N GLY A 310 -33.27 -24.16 6.87
CA GLY A 310 -33.72 -24.33 8.25
C GLY A 310 -32.66 -24.82 9.23
N TYR A 311 -31.39 -24.88 8.81
CA TYR A 311 -30.28 -25.23 9.71
C TYR A 311 -30.03 -24.08 10.69
N GLN A 312 -29.66 -24.41 11.92
CA GLN A 312 -29.39 -23.42 12.96
C GLN A 312 -27.91 -23.46 13.35
N LEU A 313 -27.24 -22.30 13.34
CA LEU A 313 -25.86 -22.19 13.78
C LEU A 313 -25.80 -22.35 15.31
N LEU A 314 -25.13 -23.39 15.79
CA LEU A 314 -24.96 -23.67 17.22
C LEU A 314 -23.69 -23.03 17.77
N GLN A 315 -22.61 -23.09 17.01
CA GLN A 315 -21.30 -22.62 17.46
C GLN A 315 -20.42 -22.17 16.29
N ASP A 316 -19.73 -21.06 16.50
CA ASP A 316 -18.69 -20.52 15.61
C ASP A 316 -17.36 -20.57 16.39
N GLU A 317 -16.72 -21.74 16.42
CA GLU A 317 -15.57 -22.02 17.31
C GLU A 317 -14.28 -21.38 16.81
N ILE A 318 -14.11 -21.30 15.49
CA ILE A 318 -12.92 -20.78 14.82
C ILE A 318 -13.42 -20.14 13.52
N ALA A 319 -12.81 -19.05 13.05
CA ALA A 319 -13.19 -18.35 11.79
C ALA A 319 -13.25 -19.23 10.51
N THR A 320 -12.94 -20.52 10.62
CA THR A 320 -12.96 -21.53 9.56
C THR A 320 -13.79 -22.78 9.91
N GLN A 321 -14.37 -22.90 11.10
CA GLN A 321 -15.15 -24.07 11.53
C GLN A 321 -16.46 -23.64 12.20
N SER A 322 -17.58 -24.17 11.70
CA SER A 322 -18.92 -23.87 12.20
C SER A 322 -19.70 -25.16 12.45
N VAL A 323 -20.48 -25.19 13.53
CA VAL A 323 -21.31 -26.33 13.91
C VAL A 323 -22.78 -25.96 13.75
N TRP A 324 -23.51 -26.75 12.97
CA TRP A 324 -24.89 -26.50 12.59
C TRP A 324 -25.80 -27.63 13.05
N SER A 325 -27.01 -27.30 13.50
CA SER A 325 -28.07 -28.27 13.77
C SER A 325 -28.84 -28.59 12.49
N ILE A 326 -28.96 -29.88 12.19
CA ILE A 326 -29.82 -30.41 11.13
C ILE A 326 -31.26 -30.44 11.68
N PRO A 327 -32.27 -29.96 10.92
CA PRO A 327 -33.64 -29.99 11.40
C PRO A 327 -34.09 -31.43 11.67
N GLY A 328 -34.21 -31.83 12.94
CA GLY A 328 -34.51 -33.21 13.30
C GLY A 328 -33.56 -33.79 14.35
N GLY A 329 -32.40 -33.17 14.62
CA GLY A 329 -31.64 -33.40 15.86
C GLY A 329 -30.13 -33.39 15.71
N GLU A 330 -29.58 -34.00 14.66
CA GLU A 330 -28.13 -34.19 14.54
C GLU A 330 -27.37 -32.92 14.19
N ARG A 331 -26.04 -32.97 14.24
CA ARG A 331 -25.16 -31.85 13.93
C ARG A 331 -24.36 -32.09 12.67
N VAL A 332 -24.09 -31.03 11.93
CA VAL A 332 -23.10 -31.03 10.85
C VAL A 332 -21.99 -30.04 11.18
N ILE A 333 -20.76 -30.54 11.20
CA ILE A 333 -19.56 -29.73 11.29
C ILE A 333 -19.18 -29.33 9.88
N VAL A 334 -18.99 -28.05 9.65
CA VAL A 334 -18.55 -27.48 8.38
C VAL A 334 -17.21 -26.78 8.62
N GLN A 335 -16.17 -27.24 7.94
CA GLN A 335 -14.83 -26.69 8.01
C GLN A 335 -14.40 -26.15 6.64
N LEU A 336 -13.95 -24.89 6.60
CA LEU A 336 -13.35 -24.26 5.42
C LEU A 336 -11.82 -24.27 5.54
N HIS A 337 -11.16 -25.04 4.69
CA HIS A 337 -9.70 -25.10 4.65
C HIS A 337 -9.08 -23.85 4.02
N PRO A 338 -7.79 -23.56 4.29
CA PRO A 338 -7.07 -22.44 3.68
C PRO A 338 -7.07 -22.44 2.16
N ASP A 339 -7.17 -23.61 1.53
CA ASP A 339 -7.26 -23.80 0.08
C ASP A 339 -8.70 -23.71 -0.46
N HIS A 340 -9.61 -23.16 0.34
CA HIS A 340 -11.01 -22.93 0.03
C HIS A 340 -11.86 -24.19 -0.14
N ARG A 341 -11.36 -25.37 0.27
CA ARG A 341 -12.18 -26.59 0.33
C ARG A 341 -13.10 -26.57 1.53
N ILE A 342 -14.34 -27.02 1.35
CA ILE A 342 -15.31 -27.15 2.44
C ILE A 342 -15.43 -28.63 2.77
N ALA A 343 -14.95 -29.03 3.95
CA ALA A 343 -15.16 -30.35 4.50
C ALA A 343 -16.40 -30.31 5.38
N THR A 344 -17.28 -31.31 5.24
CA THR A 344 -18.48 -31.44 6.06
C THR A 344 -18.59 -32.84 6.62
N GLN A 345 -18.96 -32.92 7.90
CA GLN A 345 -19.10 -34.17 8.62
C GLN A 345 -20.38 -34.12 9.47
N VAL A 346 -21.25 -35.11 9.30
CA VAL A 346 -22.40 -35.31 10.18
C VAL A 346 -21.93 -36.02 11.44
N VAL A 347 -22.36 -35.51 12.59
CA VAL A 347 -21.92 -35.94 13.91
C VAL A 347 -23.14 -36.31 14.73
N HIS A 348 -23.07 -37.48 15.37
CA HIS A 348 -24.12 -37.96 16.25
C HIS A 348 -24.03 -37.30 17.63
N GLU A 349 -25.14 -36.72 18.08
CA GLU A 349 -25.27 -36.11 19.41
C GLU A 349 -25.80 -37.13 20.43
N ARG A 350 -25.05 -37.35 21.51
CA ARG A 350 -25.52 -38.13 22.68
C ARG A 350 -25.68 -37.24 23.90
N ALA A 351 -26.79 -37.43 24.61
CA ALA A 351 -27.07 -36.74 25.87
C ALA A 351 -26.14 -37.19 27.02
N VAL A 352 -25.55 -38.39 26.95
CA VAL A 352 -24.64 -38.92 27.96
C VAL A 352 -23.38 -39.46 27.29
N TYR A 353 -22.21 -39.09 27.82
CA TYR A 353 -20.94 -39.62 27.34
C TYR A 353 -20.86 -41.13 27.56
N SER A 354 -20.91 -41.86 26.45
CA SER A 354 -20.82 -43.31 26.43
C SER A 354 -19.83 -43.73 25.36
N LYS A 355 -18.79 -44.45 25.78
CA LYS A 355 -17.81 -45.10 24.88
C LYS A 355 -18.38 -46.35 24.19
N LEU A 356 -19.65 -46.67 24.40
CA LEU A 356 -20.31 -47.80 23.75
C LEU A 356 -20.53 -47.50 22.27
N ALA A 357 -20.46 -48.53 21.43
CA ALA A 357 -20.80 -48.43 20.01
C ALA A 357 -22.22 -47.88 19.81
N LEU A 358 -22.49 -47.33 18.62
CA LEU A 358 -23.82 -46.88 18.24
C LEU A 358 -24.80 -48.06 18.20
N SER A 359 -25.98 -47.89 18.79
CA SER A 359 -27.05 -48.88 18.67
C SER A 359 -27.57 -48.92 17.23
N ALA A 360 -28.23 -50.01 16.84
CA ALA A 360 -28.78 -50.15 15.49
C ALA A 360 -29.81 -49.04 15.16
N ASP A 361 -30.58 -48.60 16.14
CA ASP A 361 -31.57 -47.52 15.98
C ASP A 361 -30.89 -46.15 15.86
N GLU A 362 -29.86 -45.87 16.65
CA GLU A 362 -29.03 -44.65 16.52
C GLU A 362 -28.33 -44.58 15.16
N LEU A 363 -27.79 -45.71 14.68
CA LEU A 363 -27.18 -45.80 13.35
C LEU A 363 -28.21 -45.56 12.23
N ALA A 364 -29.41 -46.15 12.34
CA ALA A 364 -30.47 -45.92 11.37
C ALA A 364 -30.91 -44.45 11.34
N PHE A 365 -30.98 -43.81 12.50
CA PHE A 365 -31.31 -42.39 12.61
C PHE A 365 -30.20 -41.49 12.03
N LEU A 366 -28.93 -41.76 12.35
CA LEU A 366 -27.78 -41.03 11.80
C LEU A 366 -27.78 -41.11 10.26
N ARG A 367 -27.99 -42.31 9.71
CA ARG A 367 -28.08 -42.53 8.25
C ARG A 367 -29.22 -41.75 7.60
N GLN A 368 -30.37 -41.65 8.26
CA GLN A 368 -31.49 -40.84 7.78
C GLN A 368 -31.10 -39.35 7.70
N GLN A 369 -30.30 -38.87 8.65
CA GLN A 369 -29.82 -37.49 8.67
C GLN A 369 -28.70 -37.24 7.65
N GLU A 370 -27.83 -38.21 7.42
CA GLU A 370 -26.83 -38.17 6.34
C GLU A 370 -27.51 -38.12 4.96
N ASP A 371 -28.51 -38.96 4.71
CA ASP A 371 -29.29 -38.94 3.46
C ASP A 371 -29.98 -37.59 3.22
N ARG A 372 -30.42 -36.96 4.31
CA ARG A 372 -31.01 -35.62 4.27
C ARG A 372 -29.93 -34.58 3.95
N TRP A 373 -28.82 -34.59 4.68
CA TRP A 373 -27.70 -33.70 4.46
C TRP A 373 -27.19 -33.79 3.01
N CYS A 374 -27.06 -35.00 2.47
CA CYS A 374 -26.64 -35.23 1.08
C CYS A 374 -27.57 -34.57 0.05
N LYS A 375 -28.88 -34.49 0.32
CA LYS A 375 -29.84 -33.77 -0.55
C LYS A 375 -29.76 -32.27 -0.35
N ASP A 376 -29.69 -31.83 0.91
CA ASP A 376 -29.66 -30.42 1.27
C ASP A 376 -28.36 -29.76 0.78
N VAL A 377 -27.20 -30.43 0.92
CA VAL A 377 -25.90 -29.92 0.46
C VAL A 377 -25.86 -29.74 -1.05
N GLN A 378 -26.50 -30.63 -1.83
CA GLN A 378 -26.63 -30.46 -3.29
C GLN A 378 -27.44 -29.20 -3.62
N GLN A 379 -28.50 -28.93 -2.86
CA GLN A 379 -29.34 -27.76 -3.05
C GLN A 379 -28.63 -26.46 -2.60
N VAL A 380 -27.88 -26.50 -1.51
CA VAL A 380 -27.01 -25.42 -1.04
C VAL A 380 -25.94 -25.10 -2.09
N LEU A 381 -25.23 -26.11 -2.60
CA LEU A 381 -24.24 -25.95 -3.67
C LEU A 381 -24.86 -25.33 -4.93
N LYS A 382 -26.03 -25.81 -5.35
CA LYS A 382 -26.75 -25.25 -6.51
C LYS A 382 -27.06 -23.76 -6.32
N ASN A 383 -27.39 -23.35 -5.11
CA ASN A 383 -27.64 -21.94 -4.80
C ASN A 383 -26.33 -21.13 -4.70
N MET A 384 -25.28 -21.69 -4.11
CA MET A 384 -23.94 -21.08 -4.13
C MET A 384 -23.42 -20.84 -5.56
N ILE A 385 -23.65 -21.80 -6.47
CA ILE A 385 -23.30 -21.66 -7.89
C ILE A 385 -24.08 -20.52 -8.55
N LYS A 386 -25.38 -20.36 -8.23
CA LYS A 386 -26.18 -19.21 -8.72
C LYS A 386 -25.66 -17.88 -8.19
N ASP A 387 -25.16 -17.85 -6.96
CA ASP A 387 -24.52 -16.68 -6.35
C ASP A 387 -23.12 -16.41 -6.92
N GLY A 388 -22.58 -17.31 -7.76
CA GLY A 388 -21.31 -17.14 -8.44
C GLY A 388 -20.13 -17.91 -7.85
N PHE A 389 -20.38 -18.75 -6.84
CA PHE A 389 -19.38 -19.60 -6.21
C PHE A 389 -19.35 -20.97 -6.88
N GLN A 390 -18.32 -21.23 -7.68
CA GLN A 390 -18.18 -22.47 -8.43
C GLN A 390 -17.54 -23.55 -7.55
N TYR A 391 -18.37 -24.41 -6.95
CA TYR A 391 -17.94 -25.57 -6.18
C TYR A 391 -18.37 -26.87 -6.85
N ALA A 392 -17.55 -27.91 -6.71
CA ALA A 392 -17.84 -29.27 -7.13
C ALA A 392 -17.58 -30.23 -5.96
N VAL A 393 -18.35 -31.31 -5.89
CA VAL A 393 -18.11 -32.40 -4.94
C VAL A 393 -16.94 -33.23 -5.46
N GLN A 394 -15.85 -33.34 -4.70
CA GLN A 394 -14.65 -34.08 -5.15
C GLN A 394 -14.51 -35.45 -4.49
N PHE A 395 -14.88 -35.57 -3.21
CA PHE A 395 -14.75 -36.83 -2.46
C PHE A 395 -15.94 -37.02 -1.51
N GLU A 396 -16.46 -38.24 -1.54
CA GLU A 396 -17.31 -38.84 -0.52
C GLU A 396 -16.46 -40.01 0.02
N ARG A 397 -15.97 -39.90 1.26
CA ARG A 397 -15.08 -40.92 1.84
C ARG A 397 -15.80 -41.65 2.96
N ASP A 398 -15.75 -42.99 2.89
CA ASP A 398 -16.27 -43.88 3.92
C ASP A 398 -15.48 -43.70 5.23
N VAL A 399 -16.18 -43.30 6.29
CA VAL A 399 -15.67 -43.32 7.66
C VAL A 399 -16.06 -44.67 8.28
N PRO A 400 -15.09 -45.50 8.74
CA PRO A 400 -15.40 -46.75 9.44
C PRO A 400 -16.28 -46.49 10.67
N GLU A 401 -17.24 -47.37 10.98
CA GLU A 401 -18.19 -47.23 12.10
C GLU A 401 -17.49 -47.00 13.47
N GLU A 402 -16.24 -47.44 13.61
CA GLU A 402 -15.39 -47.26 14.80
C GLU A 402 -14.86 -45.82 14.98
N ASN A 403 -14.97 -44.95 13.97
CA ASN A 403 -14.39 -43.60 13.93
C ASN A 403 -15.43 -42.46 13.81
N ILE A 404 -16.72 -42.75 13.99
CA ILE A 404 -17.76 -41.71 14.03
C ILE A 404 -17.53 -40.87 15.30
N SER A 405 -17.25 -39.58 15.14
CA SER A 405 -17.09 -38.66 16.25
C SER A 405 -18.43 -38.51 16.97
N VAL A 406 -18.45 -38.83 18.26
CA VAL A 406 -19.60 -38.61 19.14
C VAL A 406 -19.35 -37.32 19.90
N VAL A 407 -20.15 -36.29 19.65
CA VAL A 407 -20.09 -35.04 20.41
C VAL A 407 -21.13 -35.11 21.51
N VAL A 408 -20.68 -34.94 22.75
CA VAL A 408 -21.53 -34.96 23.94
C VAL A 408 -21.73 -33.53 24.39
N VAL A 409 -22.97 -33.18 24.65
CA VAL A 409 -23.38 -31.83 24.99
C VAL A 409 -23.74 -31.85 26.46
N GLU A 410 -22.77 -31.50 27.28
CA GLU A 410 -22.99 -31.39 28.72
C GLU A 410 -23.77 -30.09 28.98
N SER A 411 -24.92 -30.21 29.65
CA SER A 411 -25.66 -29.03 30.07
C SER A 411 -24.91 -28.28 31.18
N VAL A 412 -25.10 -26.95 31.30
CA VAL A 412 -24.44 -26.13 32.34
C VAL A 412 -24.75 -26.66 33.74
N ASP A 413 -25.93 -27.24 33.96
CA ASP A 413 -26.35 -27.85 35.22
C ASP A 413 -25.60 -29.18 35.50
N GLU A 414 -25.22 -29.94 34.46
CA GLU A 414 -24.43 -31.17 34.59
C GLU A 414 -22.94 -30.89 34.83
N LEU A 415 -22.39 -29.84 34.22
CA LEU A 415 -21.02 -29.37 34.51
C LEU A 415 -20.90 -28.88 35.97
N LEU A 416 -21.89 -28.13 36.45
CA LEU A 416 -21.93 -27.68 37.85
C LEU A 416 -22.13 -28.84 38.84
N ALA A 417 -22.94 -29.84 38.47
CA ALA A 417 -23.12 -31.04 39.30
C ALA A 417 -21.87 -31.93 39.35
N ALA A 418 -21.11 -32.02 38.25
CA ALA A 418 -19.85 -32.75 38.19
C ALA A 418 -18.76 -32.08 39.06
N ASP A 419 -18.65 -30.75 39.03
CA ASP A 419 -17.75 -29.97 39.90
C ASP A 419 -18.11 -30.12 41.39
N GLU A 420 -19.40 -30.14 41.74
CA GLU A 420 -19.85 -30.37 43.11
C GLU A 420 -19.56 -31.80 43.61
N LEU A 421 -19.59 -32.79 42.71
CA LEU A 421 -19.24 -34.18 43.02
C LEU A 421 -17.73 -34.37 43.13
N GLU A 422 -16.92 -33.71 42.30
CA GLU A 422 -15.46 -33.70 42.44
C GLU A 422 -15.00 -32.99 43.72
N GLN A 423 -15.60 -31.85 44.08
CA GLN A 423 -15.29 -31.17 45.35
C GLN A 423 -15.67 -31.98 46.60
N LYS A 424 -16.73 -32.80 46.53
CA LYS A 424 -17.12 -33.70 47.62
C LYS A 424 -16.30 -34.99 47.68
N SER A 425 -15.67 -35.39 46.57
CA SER A 425 -14.89 -36.63 46.48
C SER A 425 -13.39 -36.43 46.62
N ASP A 426 -12.89 -35.19 46.70
CA ASP A 426 -11.51 -34.91 47.08
C ASP A 426 -11.31 -34.97 48.62
N PRO A 427 -10.65 -36.00 49.17
CA PRO A 427 -10.44 -36.16 50.62
C PRO A 427 -9.47 -35.12 51.21
N ARG A 428 -9.00 -34.14 50.41
CA ARG A 428 -8.15 -33.04 50.86
C ARG A 428 -8.92 -31.80 51.33
N ALA A 429 -10.24 -31.71 51.09
CA ALA A 429 -11.06 -30.59 51.57
C ALA A 429 -11.48 -30.71 53.06
N LEU A 430 -11.17 -31.84 53.72
CA LEU A 430 -11.32 -32.03 55.16
C LEU A 430 -9.95 -32.20 55.82
N LYS A 431 -9.15 -31.13 55.83
CA LYS A 431 -8.10 -30.89 56.83
C LYS A 431 -7.73 -29.43 56.96
#